data_AF-A0A1Q6V1W4-F1
#
_entry.id   AF-A0A1Q6V1W4-F1
#
_cell.length_a   1.000
_cell.length_b   1.000
_cell.length_c   1.000
_cell.angle_alpha   90.00
_cell.angle_beta   90.00
_cell.angle_gamma   90.00
#
_symmetry.space_group_name_H-M   'P 1'
#
loop_
_entity.id
_entity.type
_entity.pdbx_description
1 polymer ?
#
loop_
_entity_poly.entity_id
_entity_poly.type
_entity_poly.pdbx_seq_one_letter_code
_entity_poly.pdbx_strand_id
1 'polypeptide(L)'
;MHKDFWGWSLEDEGKGTVETKYLIESITDEKTWSKFLKTEDINLYTKKEYDSIENALEYYLCWYVNENCYDLKMWEQIYVNGEMVLEQMIEPKSTCKSVMRHSIDREMKDRMKQAERKAEELEHSNELYKGFLKAMGKQFEEMFKEYCINN
;
A
#
# COMPACT_ATOMS: atom_id res chain seq x y z
N MET A 1 2.27 -19.51 31.01
CA MET A 1 3.09 -18.32 30.71
C MET A 1 3.89 -18.03 31.99
N HIS A 2 5.20 -18.27 31.99
CA HIS A 2 6.03 -18.19 33.21
C HIS A 2 6.23 -16.74 33.64
N LYS A 3 6.16 -16.47 34.94
CA LYS A 3 6.14 -15.14 35.56
C LYS A 3 7.48 -14.38 35.57
N ASP A 4 8.57 -15.03 35.15
CA ASP A 4 9.93 -14.52 35.36
C ASP A 4 10.83 -14.60 34.10
N PHE A 5 10.25 -14.62 32.89
CA PHE A 5 11.07 -14.53 31.67
C PHE A 5 11.49 -13.08 31.41
N TRP A 6 12.65 -12.72 31.95
CA TRP A 6 13.43 -11.56 31.50
C TRP A 6 14.36 -12.07 30.42
N GLY A 7 14.11 -11.68 29.16
CA GLY A 7 14.98 -12.07 28.05
C GLY A 7 16.39 -11.56 28.31
N TRP A 8 17.35 -12.47 28.48
CA TRP A 8 18.75 -12.11 28.58
C TRP A 8 19.25 -11.82 27.16
N SER A 9 19.41 -10.55 26.81
CA SER A 9 20.19 -10.21 25.63
C SER A 9 21.67 -10.47 25.94
N LEU A 10 22.35 -11.23 25.08
CA LEU A 10 23.81 -11.39 25.16
C LEU A 10 24.53 -10.04 25.07
N GLU A 11 23.87 -9.02 24.51
CA GLU A 11 24.38 -7.65 24.43
C GLU A 11 24.38 -6.95 25.78
N ASP A 12 23.34 -7.15 26.60
CA ASP A 12 23.21 -6.52 27.93
C ASP A 12 24.27 -7.01 28.91
N GLU A 13 24.77 -8.23 28.70
CA GLU A 13 25.90 -8.79 29.46
C GLU A 13 27.27 -8.52 28.80
N GLY A 14 27.32 -7.86 27.64
CA GLY A 14 28.54 -7.63 26.86
C GLY A 14 29.21 -8.91 26.36
N LYS A 15 28.46 -10.02 26.22
CA LYS A 15 28.96 -11.35 25.88
C LYS A 15 28.82 -11.71 24.40
N GLY A 16 28.12 -10.89 23.62
CA GLY A 16 28.01 -11.05 22.17
C GLY A 16 27.08 -10.02 21.53
N THR A 17 27.03 -10.00 20.20
CA THR A 17 26.06 -9.20 19.43
C THR A 17 24.89 -10.07 19.00
N VAL A 18 23.68 -9.50 18.99
CA VAL A 18 22.48 -10.17 18.50
C VAL A 18 21.85 -9.31 17.41
N GLU A 19 21.86 -9.81 16.18
CA GLU A 19 21.26 -9.12 15.04
C GLU A 19 20.05 -9.90 14.54
N THR A 20 18.95 -9.19 14.25
CA THR A 20 17.78 -9.79 13.58
C THR A 20 17.66 -9.17 12.20
N LYS A 21 17.53 -10.03 11.19
CA LYS A 21 17.33 -9.64 9.80
C LYS A 21 16.08 -10.30 9.24
N TYR A 22 15.46 -9.63 8.29
CA TYR A 22 14.28 -10.09 7.60
C TYR A 22 14.59 -10.25 6.12
N LEU A 23 14.55 -11.48 5.64
CA LEU A 23 14.77 -11.82 4.23
C LEU A 23 13.42 -12.03 3.55
N ILE A 24 13.17 -11.29 2.48
CA ILE A 24 11.99 -11.44 1.63
C ILE A 24 12.44 -12.00 0.28
N GLU A 25 11.81 -13.09 -0.11
CA GLU A 25 12.03 -13.74 -1.40
C GLU A 25 10.74 -13.67 -2.21
N SER A 26 10.81 -13.12 -3.43
CA SER A 26 9.63 -12.91 -4.26
C SER A 26 9.84 -13.28 -5.72
N ILE A 27 8.80 -13.81 -6.36
CA ILE A 27 8.65 -13.92 -7.82
C ILE A 27 7.43 -13.10 -8.23
N THR A 28 7.68 -12.03 -8.99
CA THR A 28 6.66 -11.02 -9.37
C THR A 28 6.44 -10.92 -10.88
N ASP A 29 6.99 -11.85 -11.66
CA ASP A 29 6.80 -11.90 -13.11
C ASP A 29 6.54 -13.33 -13.61
N GLU A 30 5.65 -13.44 -14.60
CA GLU A 30 5.17 -14.72 -15.12
C GLU A 30 6.28 -15.56 -15.76
N LYS A 31 7.27 -14.91 -16.38
CA LYS A 31 8.35 -15.58 -17.10
C LYS A 31 9.26 -16.31 -16.11
N THR A 32 9.66 -15.64 -15.04
CA THR A 32 10.45 -16.23 -13.95
C THR A 32 9.64 -17.30 -13.23
N TRP A 33 8.35 -17.06 -12.96
CA TRP A 33 7.48 -18.07 -12.37
C TRP A 33 7.38 -19.35 -13.21
N SER A 34 7.16 -19.20 -14.51
CA SER A 34 7.10 -20.31 -15.46
C SER A 34 8.42 -21.08 -15.55
N LYS A 35 9.56 -20.40 -15.37
CA LYS A 35 10.88 -21.04 -15.30
C LYS A 35 11.05 -21.78 -13.97
N PHE A 36 10.63 -21.17 -12.87
CA PHE A 36 10.68 -21.78 -11.55
C PHE A 36 9.87 -23.07 -11.49
N LEU A 37 8.64 -23.09 -12.02
CA LEU A 37 7.80 -24.29 -12.10
C LEU A 37 8.43 -25.47 -12.87
N LYS A 38 9.44 -25.21 -13.71
CA LYS A 38 10.15 -26.26 -14.48
C LYS A 38 11.47 -26.69 -13.85
N THR A 39 12.08 -25.82 -13.06
CA THR A 39 13.48 -25.98 -12.60
C THR A 39 13.62 -26.08 -11.09
N GLU A 40 12.65 -25.54 -10.35
CA GLU A 40 12.69 -25.38 -8.90
C GLU A 40 13.96 -24.65 -8.41
N ASP A 41 14.56 -23.83 -9.29
CA ASP A 41 15.80 -23.12 -9.00
C ASP A 41 15.53 -21.93 -8.06
N ILE A 42 15.99 -22.07 -6.81
CA ILE A 42 15.83 -21.07 -5.75
C ILE A 42 16.56 -19.75 -6.10
N ASN A 43 17.54 -19.78 -7.00
CA ASN A 43 18.24 -18.56 -7.44
C ASN A 43 17.36 -17.65 -8.31
N LEU A 44 16.17 -18.10 -8.71
CA LEU A 44 15.21 -17.30 -9.47
C LEU A 44 14.46 -16.28 -8.60
N TYR A 45 14.52 -16.40 -7.27
CA TYR A 45 13.88 -15.43 -6.39
C TYR A 45 14.64 -14.11 -6.38
N THR A 46 13.89 -13.01 -6.45
CA THR A 46 14.43 -11.71 -6.03
C THR A 46 14.50 -11.69 -4.51
N LYS A 47 15.69 -11.43 -3.97
CA LYS A 47 15.96 -11.41 -2.52
C LYS A 47 16.15 -9.97 -2.04
N LYS A 48 15.53 -9.64 -0.91
CA LYS A 48 15.71 -8.36 -0.23
C LYS A 48 15.85 -8.58 1.26
N GLU A 49 16.84 -7.95 1.86
CA GLU A 49 17.12 -8.01 3.29
C GLU A 49 16.75 -6.67 3.96
N TYR A 50 16.24 -6.76 5.18
CA TYR A 50 15.81 -5.62 5.99
C TYR A 50 16.24 -5.84 7.43
N ASP A 51 16.75 -4.79 8.09
CA ASP A 51 17.09 -4.81 9.52
C ASP A 51 15.89 -4.44 10.42
N SER A 52 14.81 -3.90 9.85
CA SER A 52 13.59 -3.49 10.55
C SER A 52 12.40 -4.33 10.11
N ILE A 53 11.67 -4.87 11.09
CA ILE A 53 10.46 -5.65 10.85
C ILE A 53 9.36 -4.81 10.19
N GLU A 54 9.26 -3.52 10.53
CA GLU A 54 8.26 -2.62 9.98
C GLU A 54 8.45 -2.46 8.47
N ASN A 55 9.67 -2.15 8.03
CA ASN A 55 10.00 -1.98 6.62
C ASN A 55 9.83 -3.30 5.84
N ALA A 56 10.22 -4.42 6.47
CA ALA A 56 10.05 -5.74 5.87
C ALA A 56 8.57 -6.09 5.71
N LEU A 57 7.76 -5.89 6.75
CA LEU A 57 6.32 -6.13 6.72
C LEU A 57 5.61 -5.22 5.72
N GLU A 58 5.98 -3.94 5.64
CA GLU A 58 5.42 -3.02 4.64
C GLU A 58 5.64 -3.56 3.22
N TYR A 59 6.88 -3.90 2.89
CA TYR A 59 7.21 -4.46 1.57
C TYR A 59 6.49 -5.79 1.31
N TYR A 60 6.54 -6.71 2.28
CA TYR A 60 5.91 -8.02 2.18
C TYR A 60 4.40 -7.91 1.97
N LEU A 61 3.71 -7.14 2.80
CA LEU A 61 2.26 -7.00 2.77
C LEU A 61 1.76 -6.34 1.48
N CYS A 62 2.53 -5.40 0.92
CA CYS A 62 2.23 -4.80 -0.38
C CYS A 62 2.22 -5.85 -1.50
N TRP A 63 3.18 -6.79 -1.51
CA TRP A 63 3.21 -7.88 -2.49
C TRP A 63 2.21 -8.99 -2.17
N TYR A 64 1.98 -9.28 -0.90
CA TYR A 64 1.09 -10.35 -0.45
C TYR A 64 -0.35 -10.20 -0.96
N VAL A 65 -0.85 -8.95 -1.00
CA VAL A 65 -2.19 -8.64 -1.54
C VAL A 65 -2.20 -8.50 -3.05
N ASN A 66 -1.04 -8.25 -3.68
CA ASN A 66 -0.89 -8.05 -5.12
C ASN A 66 -1.23 -9.34 -5.90
N GLU A 67 -1.88 -9.19 -7.06
CA GLU A 67 -2.24 -10.30 -7.94
C GLU A 67 -1.09 -10.71 -8.86
N ASN A 68 -0.15 -9.80 -9.11
CA ASN A 68 1.04 -10.04 -9.92
C ASN A 68 2.22 -10.59 -9.10
N CYS A 69 1.95 -11.11 -7.90
CA CYS A 69 2.92 -11.82 -7.08
C CYS A 69 2.60 -13.31 -7.12
N TYR A 70 3.47 -14.09 -7.77
CA TYR A 70 3.26 -15.52 -7.97
C TYR A 70 3.70 -16.35 -6.77
N ASP A 71 4.79 -15.93 -6.14
CA ASP A 71 5.25 -16.52 -4.89
C ASP A 71 6.00 -15.51 -4.03
N LEU A 72 5.81 -15.62 -2.71
CA LEU A 72 6.33 -14.67 -1.74
C LEU A 72 6.62 -15.37 -0.41
N LYS A 73 7.84 -15.22 0.09
CA LYS A 73 8.28 -15.75 1.38
C LYS A 73 8.92 -14.63 2.20
N MET A 74 8.71 -14.68 3.51
CA MET A 74 9.39 -13.83 4.47
C MET A 74 10.01 -14.72 5.53
N TRP A 75 11.27 -14.46 5.83
CA TRP A 75 12.08 -15.18 6.79
C TRP A 75 12.58 -14.20 7.84
N GLU A 76 12.48 -14.58 9.11
CA GLU A 76 13.22 -13.95 10.20
C GLU A 76 14.49 -14.76 10.46
N GLN A 77 15.62 -14.08 10.46
CA GLN A 77 16.95 -14.64 10.65
C GLN A 77 17.59 -13.97 11.86
N ILE A 78 17.95 -14.76 12.87
CA ILE A 78 18.66 -14.28 14.07
C ILE A 78 20.11 -14.72 13.99
N TYR A 79 21.01 -13.76 14.16
CA TYR A 79 22.45 -13.95 14.19
C TYR A 79 22.99 -13.65 15.58
N VAL A 80 23.86 -14.52 16.08
CA VAL A 80 24.62 -14.30 17.31
C VAL A 80 26.10 -14.31 16.95
N ASN A 81 26.80 -13.20 17.21
CA ASN A 81 28.20 -13.02 16.83
C ASN A 81 28.48 -13.29 15.33
N GLY A 82 27.52 -12.94 14.47
CA GLY A 82 27.61 -13.15 13.02
C GLY A 82 27.26 -14.56 12.53
N GLU A 83 26.99 -15.51 13.42
CA GLU A 83 26.51 -16.85 13.06
C GLU A 83 24.99 -16.90 13.13
N MET A 84 24.34 -17.37 12.05
CA MET A 84 22.88 -17.55 12.03
C MET A 84 22.50 -18.71 12.95
N VAL A 85 21.73 -18.41 13.99
CA VAL A 85 21.27 -19.40 14.99
C VAL A 85 19.80 -19.78 14.80
N LEU A 86 19.02 -18.95 14.11
CA LEU A 86 17.63 -19.20 13.80
C LEU A 86 17.29 -18.66 12.41
N GLU A 87 16.54 -19.45 11.65
CA GLU A 87 15.82 -19.02 10.48
C GLU A 87 14.39 -19.56 10.58
N GLN A 88 13.38 -18.68 10.54
CA GLN A 88 11.99 -19.07 10.61
C GLN A 88 11.13 -18.32 9.60
N MET A 89 10.19 -19.03 8.98
CA MET A 89 9.26 -18.43 8.03
C MET A 89 8.16 -17.67 8.77
N ILE A 90 7.91 -16.43 8.37
CA ILE A 90 6.75 -15.65 8.80
C ILE A 90 5.65 -15.80 7.76
N GLU A 91 4.60 -16.54 8.11
CA GLU A 91 3.44 -16.73 7.23
C GLU A 91 2.17 -16.14 7.88
N PRO A 92 1.50 -15.18 7.21
CA PRO A 92 0.20 -14.72 7.65
C PRO A 92 -0.83 -15.85 7.58
N LYS A 93 -1.77 -15.87 8.53
CA LYS A 93 -2.89 -16.83 8.48
C LYS A 93 -3.65 -16.71 7.16
N SER A 94 -4.17 -17.83 6.65
CA SER A 94 -4.83 -17.92 5.33
C SER A 94 -5.95 -16.90 5.09
N THR A 95 -6.62 -16.43 6.14
CA THR A 95 -7.69 -15.42 6.03
C THR A 95 -7.17 -13.99 5.91
N CYS A 96 -5.90 -13.72 6.22
CA CYS A 96 -5.30 -12.38 6.23
C CYS A 96 -5.42 -11.71 4.87
N LYS A 97 -5.08 -12.42 3.78
CA LYS A 97 -5.15 -11.90 2.41
C LYS A 97 -6.55 -11.43 2.04
N SER A 98 -7.56 -12.24 2.37
CA SER A 98 -8.97 -11.92 2.09
C SER A 98 -9.42 -10.70 2.89
N VAL A 99 -9.11 -10.65 4.19
CA VAL A 99 -9.49 -9.52 5.05
C VAL A 99 -8.85 -8.22 4.57
N MET A 100 -7.56 -8.23 4.24
CA MET A 100 -6.86 -7.06 3.73
C MET A 100 -7.47 -6.55 2.42
N ARG A 101 -7.74 -7.44 1.46
CA ARG A 101 -8.38 -7.07 0.18
C ARG A 101 -9.75 -6.45 0.40
N HIS A 102 -10.60 -7.05 1.23
CA HIS A 102 -11.92 -6.50 1.54
C HIS A 102 -11.85 -5.12 2.20
N SER A 103 -10.85 -4.89 3.06
CA SER A 103 -10.62 -3.58 3.68
C SER A 103 -10.24 -2.52 2.65
N ILE A 104 -9.28 -2.86 1.76
CA ILE A 104 -8.82 -1.97 0.68
C ILE A 104 -9.99 -1.66 -0.27
N ASP A 105 -10.72 -2.68 -0.72
CA ASP A 105 -11.85 -2.52 -1.65
C ASP A 105 -12.95 -1.63 -1.06
N ARG A 106 -13.23 -1.78 0.25
CA ARG A 106 -14.21 -0.94 0.94
C ARG A 106 -13.76 0.52 0.96
N GLU A 107 -12.51 0.77 1.36
CA GLU A 107 -11.95 2.12 1.41
C GLU A 107 -11.95 2.78 0.02
N MET A 108 -11.56 2.04 -1.02
CA MET A 108 -11.56 2.53 -2.40
C MET A 108 -12.98 2.89 -2.87
N LYS A 109 -13.98 2.06 -2.56
CA LYS A 109 -15.39 2.36 -2.85
C LYS A 109 -15.88 3.61 -2.15
N ASP A 110 -15.52 3.80 -0.89
CA ASP A 110 -15.93 4.98 -0.12
C ASP A 110 -15.27 6.26 -0.66
N ARG A 111 -13.97 6.21 -1.00
CA ARG A 111 -13.25 7.32 -1.64
C ARG A 111 -13.83 7.66 -3.02
N MET A 112 -14.19 6.66 -3.82
CA MET A 112 -14.81 6.84 -5.13
C MET A 112 -16.14 7.59 -5.01
N LYS A 113 -17.04 7.13 -4.11
CA LYS A 113 -18.32 7.79 -3.84
C LYS A 113 -18.16 9.25 -3.40
N GLN A 114 -17.15 9.53 -2.57
CA GLN A 114 -16.86 10.90 -2.15
C GLN A 114 -16.38 11.76 -3.31
N ALA A 115 -15.56 11.21 -4.20
CA ALA A 115 -15.09 11.91 -5.39
C ALA A 115 -16.23 12.20 -6.38
N GLU A 116 -17.11 11.21 -6.61
CA GLU A 116 -18.31 11.36 -7.47
C GLU A 116 -19.22 12.48 -6.97
N ARG A 117 -19.56 12.49 -5.66
CA ARG A 117 -20.38 13.57 -5.08
C ARG A 117 -19.76 14.95 -5.26
N LYS A 118 -18.45 15.08 -5.04
CA LYS A 118 -17.74 16.35 -5.24
C LYS A 118 -17.77 16.78 -6.71
N ALA A 119 -17.67 15.84 -7.64
CA ALA A 119 -17.77 16.14 -9.07
C ALA A 119 -19.18 16.63 -9.45
N GLU A 120 -20.23 15.95 -8.96
CA GLU A 120 -21.63 16.36 -9.16
C GLU A 120 -21.91 17.76 -8.60
N GLU A 121 -21.44 18.06 -7.39
CA GLU A 121 -21.57 19.39 -6.77
C GLU A 121 -20.87 20.49 -7.59
N LEU A 122 -19.66 20.21 -8.09
CA LEU A 122 -18.91 21.13 -8.94
C LEU A 122 -19.59 21.34 -10.29
N GLU A 123 -20.13 20.29 -10.89
CA GLU A 123 -20.87 20.38 -12.14
C GLU A 123 -22.12 21.23 -11.97
N HIS A 124 -22.90 20.99 -10.92
CA HIS A 124 -24.08 21.78 -10.60
C HIS A 124 -23.75 23.26 -10.36
N SER A 125 -22.69 23.53 -9.59
CA SER A 125 -22.21 24.90 -9.34
C SER A 125 -21.79 25.60 -10.64
N ASN A 126 -21.08 24.89 -11.52
CA ASN A 126 -20.70 25.42 -12.84
C ASN A 126 -21.91 25.73 -13.73
N GLU A 127 -22.95 24.89 -13.71
CA GLU A 127 -24.19 25.17 -14.42
C GLU A 127 -24.89 26.41 -13.89
N LEU A 128 -24.98 26.58 -12.57
CA LEU A 128 -25.53 27.77 -11.93
C LEU A 128 -24.73 29.03 -12.31
N TYR A 129 -23.40 28.98 -12.27
CA TYR A 129 -22.56 30.11 -12.69
C TYR A 129 -22.74 30.46 -14.16
N LYS A 130 -22.80 29.47 -15.06
CA LYS A 130 -23.10 29.69 -16.48
C LYS A 130 -24.47 30.35 -16.66
N GLY A 131 -25.48 29.89 -15.93
CA GLY A 131 -26.83 30.47 -15.93
C GLY A 131 -26.82 31.92 -15.47
N PHE A 132 -26.17 32.20 -14.34
CA PHE A 132 -26.01 33.55 -13.79
C PHE A 132 -25.31 34.50 -14.77
N LEU A 133 -24.16 34.10 -15.34
CA LEU A 133 -23.42 34.90 -16.31
C LEU A 133 -24.25 35.22 -17.55
N LYS A 134 -25.04 34.26 -18.04
CA LYS A 134 -25.93 34.46 -19.19
C LYS A 134 -27.06 35.45 -18.88
N ALA A 135 -27.66 35.36 -17.69
CA ALA A 135 -28.71 36.28 -17.25
C ALA A 135 -28.17 37.71 -17.10
N MET A 136 -27.02 37.87 -16.42
CA MET A 136 -26.34 39.15 -16.26
C MET A 136 -26.00 39.79 -17.60
N GLY A 137 -25.43 39.02 -18.54
CA GLY A 137 -25.10 39.52 -19.88
C GLY A 137 -26.31 40.08 -20.63
N LYS A 138 -27.47 39.40 -20.56
CA LYS A 138 -28.73 39.90 -21.14
C LYS A 138 -29.22 41.17 -20.46
N GLN A 139 -29.20 41.21 -19.13
CA GLN A 139 -29.65 42.38 -18.38
C GLN A 139 -28.81 43.62 -18.70
N PHE A 140 -27.49 43.46 -18.86
CA PHE A 140 -26.61 44.56 -19.30
C PHE A 140 -26.90 45.01 -20.73
N GLU A 141 -27.17 44.07 -21.65
CA GLU A 141 -27.54 44.41 -23.03
C GLU A 141 -28.87 45.18 -23.09
N GLU A 142 -29.85 44.78 -22.29
CA GLU A 142 -31.15 45.46 -22.18
C GLU A 142 -31.00 46.88 -21.60
N MET A 143 -30.28 47.05 -20.49
CA MET A 143 -29.99 48.38 -19.92
C MET A 143 -29.26 49.30 -20.91
N PHE A 144 -28.32 48.77 -21.69
CA PHE A 144 -27.58 49.55 -22.68
C PHE A 144 -28.49 50.03 -23.82
N LYS A 145 -29.41 49.17 -24.29
CA LYS A 145 -30.41 49.57 -25.30
C LYS A 145 -31.33 50.66 -24.77
N GLU A 146 -31.81 50.54 -23.54
CA GLU A 146 -32.64 51.58 -22.92
C GLU A 146 -31.91 52.92 -22.78
N TYR A 147 -30.63 52.89 -22.39
CA TYR A 147 -29.80 54.10 -22.30
C TYR A 147 -29.62 54.78 -23.67
N CYS A 148 -29.40 54.01 -24.72
CA CYS A 148 -29.23 54.52 -26.09
C CYS A 148 -30.54 55.02 -26.74
N ILE A 149 -31.71 54.65 -26.20
CA ILE A 149 -33.02 55.14 -26.66
C ILE A 149 -33.41 56.43 -25.93
N ASN A 150 -32.98 56.59 -24.67
CA ASN A 150 -33.35 57.71 -23.81
C ASN A 150 -32.34 58.88 -23.82
N ASN A 151 -31.29 58.80 -24.64
CA ASN A 151 -30.38 59.90 -25.00
C ASN A 151 -30.34 60.04 -26.52
#